data_AF-A0A939ITB7-F1
#
_entry.id   AF-A0A939ITB7-F1
#
_cell.length_a   1.000
_cell.length_b   1.000
_cell.length_c   1.000
_cell.angle_alpha   90.00
_cell.angle_beta   90.00
_cell.angle_gamma   90.00
#
_symmetry.space_group_name_H-M   'P 1'
#
loop_
_entity.id
_entity.type
_entity.pdbx_description
1 polymer ?
#
loop_
_entity_poly.entity_id
_entity_poly.type
_entity_poly.pdbx_seq_one_letter_code
_entity_poly.pdbx_strand_id
1 'polypeptide(L)'
;KQAGVYAKTLNGDAFSNQMKQDVIDIIKADLGKIDLVVYSLASPRRTDPNTGEVYSSTLKPIGSNVTTKNLNTSKRVIDEITVEAANEDEIANTVKVMGGED
;
A
#
# COMPACT_ATOMS: atom_id res chain seq x y z
N LYS A 1 21.79 9.71 14.30
CA LYS A 1 22.17 8.33 14.71
C LYS A 1 22.88 8.43 16.06
N GLN A 2 22.22 8.10 17.18
CA GLN A 2 22.76 8.51 18.50
C GLN A 2 22.55 7.52 19.66
N ALA A 3 21.98 6.33 19.44
CA ALA A 3 21.68 5.38 20.52
C ALA A 3 22.39 4.01 20.40
N GLY A 4 23.29 3.81 19.44
CA GLY A 4 23.96 2.51 19.24
C GLY A 4 23.04 1.36 18.79
N VAL A 5 21.79 1.67 18.43
CA VAL A 5 20.80 0.68 17.97
C VAL A 5 21.04 0.34 16.49
N TYR A 6 20.95 -0.94 16.16
CA TYR A 6 21.01 -1.43 14.79
C TYR A 6 19.88 -0.82 13.94
N ALA A 7 20.24 -0.29 12.76
CA ALA A 7 19.27 0.23 11.80
C ALA A 7 19.80 0.05 10.38
N LYS A 8 19.02 -0.64 9.55
CA LYS A 8 19.20 -0.72 8.10
C LYS A 8 17.89 -0.38 7.40
N THR A 9 18.01 0.25 6.23
CA THR A 9 16.88 0.66 5.40
C THR A 9 17.16 0.18 4.00
N LEU A 10 16.16 -0.46 3.39
CA LEU A 10 16.16 -0.80 1.98
C LEU A 10 15.14 0.10 1.29
N ASN A 11 15.47 0.56 0.09
CA ASN A 11 14.60 1.40 -0.71
C ASN A 11 14.23 0.65 -2.00
N GLY A 12 12.96 0.34 -2.18
CA GLY A 12 12.44 -0.30 -3.37
C GLY A 12 11.01 -0.80 -3.18
N ASP A 13 10.55 -1.61 -4.13
CA ASP A 13 9.19 -2.13 -4.12
C ASP A 13 9.06 -3.34 -3.19
N ALA A 14 8.37 -3.16 -2.06
CA ALA A 14 8.12 -4.21 -1.08
C ALA A 14 7.28 -5.37 -1.63
N PHE A 15 6.47 -5.14 -2.68
CA PHE A 15 5.69 -6.20 -3.31
C PHE A 15 6.58 -7.18 -4.10
N SER A 16 7.77 -6.76 -4.53
CA SER A 16 8.65 -7.56 -5.37
C SER A 16 9.28 -8.76 -4.62
N ASN A 17 9.42 -9.88 -5.32
CA ASN A 17 10.17 -11.04 -4.82
C ASN A 17 11.64 -10.68 -4.53
N GLN A 18 12.23 -9.77 -5.33
CA GLN A 18 13.61 -9.32 -5.15
C GLN A 18 13.78 -8.60 -3.80
N MET A 19 12.90 -7.66 -3.46
CA MET A 19 12.98 -6.94 -2.18
C MET A 19 12.84 -7.89 -0.98
N LYS A 20 11.91 -8.85 -1.07
CA LYS A 20 11.75 -9.89 -0.03
C LYS A 20 13.05 -10.69 0.15
N GLN A 21 13.71 -11.06 -0.96
CA GLN A 21 14.99 -11.76 -0.93
C GLN A 21 16.11 -10.91 -0.31
N ASP A 22 16.24 -9.64 -0.70
CA ASP A 22 17.25 -8.71 -0.17
C ASP A 22 17.11 -8.54 1.35
N VAL A 23 15.87 -8.44 1.85
CA VAL A 23 15.57 -8.37 3.29
C VAL A 23 15.96 -9.67 4.00
N ILE A 24 15.64 -10.82 3.42
CA ILE A 24 16.00 -12.14 3.98
C ILE A 24 17.52 -12.25 4.15
N ASP A 25 18.30 -11.83 3.15
CA ASP A 25 19.75 -11.96 3.16
C ASP A 25 20.39 -11.05 4.21
N ILE A 26 19.87 -9.83 4.38
CA ILE A 26 20.29 -8.92 5.44
C ILE A 26 19.96 -9.46 6.83
N ILE A 27 18.74 -9.98 7.02
CA ILE A 27 18.34 -10.57 8.30
C ILE A 27 19.28 -11.72 8.65
N LYS A 28 19.59 -12.62 7.72
CA LYS A 28 20.52 -13.75 7.95
C LYS A 28 21.93 -13.28 8.29
N ALA A 29 22.43 -12.24 7.62
CA ALA A 29 23.78 -11.75 7.81
C ALA A 29 23.96 -11.02 9.15
N ASP A 30 22.97 -10.23 9.57
CA ASP A 30 23.14 -9.29 10.69
C ASP A 30 22.40 -9.70 11.97
N LEU A 31 21.24 -10.34 11.87
CA LEU A 31 20.30 -10.53 12.99
C LEU A 31 19.97 -12.00 13.28
N GLY A 32 20.11 -12.88 12.28
CA GLY A 32 19.70 -14.28 12.31
C GLY A 32 18.19 -14.47 12.22
N LYS A 33 17.43 -13.91 13.16
CA LYS A 33 15.96 -14.01 13.24
C LYS A 33 15.30 -12.68 13.60
N ILE A 34 14.01 -12.57 13.30
CA ILE A 34 13.14 -11.45 13.67
C ILE A 34 12.03 -11.97 14.59
N ASP A 35 11.71 -11.21 15.64
CA ASP A 35 10.63 -11.51 16.59
C ASP A 35 9.30 -10.78 16.26
N LEU A 36 9.37 -9.67 15.52
CA LEU A 36 8.21 -8.86 15.14
C LEU A 36 8.33 -8.34 13.70
N VAL A 37 7.26 -8.52 12.92
CA VAL A 37 7.10 -7.92 11.59
C VAL A 37 5.93 -6.95 11.63
N VAL A 38 6.17 -5.70 11.24
CA VAL A 38 5.14 -4.68 11.11
C VAL A 38 4.84 -4.47 9.63
N TYR A 39 3.68 -4.94 9.18
CA TYR A 39 3.22 -4.75 7.81
C TYR A 39 2.38 -3.46 7.71
N SER A 40 3.04 -2.34 7.41
CA SER A 40 2.45 -1.00 7.41
C SER A 40 2.61 -0.31 6.05
N LEU A 41 2.18 -0.99 4.98
CA LEU A 41 2.28 -0.51 3.61
C LEU A 41 1.00 0.22 3.20
N ALA A 42 1.15 1.42 2.66
CA ALA A 42 0.09 2.13 1.95
C ALA A 42 0.59 2.49 0.54
N SER A 43 -0.01 1.90 -0.48
CA SER A 43 0.36 2.13 -1.88
C SER A 43 -0.90 2.23 -2.75
N PRO A 44 -0.94 3.13 -3.73
CA PRO A 44 -2.06 3.20 -4.66
C PRO A 44 -2.06 2.06 -5.69
N ARG A 45 -0.95 1.33 -5.84
CA ARG A 45 -0.74 0.30 -6.86
C ARG A 45 0.13 -0.84 -6.37
N ARG A 46 -0.03 -2.02 -6.98
CA ARG A 46 0.78 -3.22 -6.75
C ARG A 46 1.10 -3.85 -8.09
N THR A 47 2.36 -4.17 -8.34
CA THR A 47 2.76 -5.04 -9.43
C THR A 47 2.82 -6.47 -8.90
N ASP A 48 2.09 -7.38 -9.51
CA ASP A 48 2.17 -8.81 -9.18
C ASP A 48 3.59 -9.31 -9.46
N PRO A 49 4.32 -9.83 -8.46
CA PRO A 49 5.71 -10.23 -8.64
C PRO A 49 5.88 -11.50 -9.49
N ASN A 50 4.79 -12.25 -9.75
CA ASN A 50 4.81 -13.49 -10.52
C ASN A 50 4.29 -13.29 -11.94
N THR A 51 3.21 -12.51 -12.13
CA THR A 51 2.60 -12.29 -13.45
C THR A 51 3.08 -11.00 -14.13
N GLY A 52 3.57 -10.02 -13.37
CA GLY A 52 3.93 -8.69 -13.86
C GLY A 52 2.73 -7.77 -14.10
N GLU A 53 1.51 -8.23 -13.82
CA GLU A 53 0.29 -7.41 -13.93
C GLU A 53 0.28 -6.28 -12.90
N VAL A 54 -0.20 -5.10 -13.29
CA VAL A 54 -0.28 -3.93 -12.40
C VAL A 54 -1.71 -3.67 -11.99
N TYR A 55 -1.99 -3.81 -10.70
CA TYR A 55 -3.27 -3.48 -10.09
C TYR A 55 -3.23 -2.07 -9.50
N SER A 56 -4.35 -1.35 -9.59
CA SER A 56 -4.54 -0.02 -8.99
C SER A 56 -5.72 -0.03 -8.04
N SER A 57 -5.51 0.47 -6.82
CA SER A 57 -6.59 0.66 -5.85
C SER A 57 -7.43 1.89 -6.16
N THR A 58 -8.70 1.88 -5.74
CA THR A 58 -9.60 3.03 -5.81
C THR A 58 -10.26 3.28 -4.46
N LEU A 59 -10.59 4.54 -4.18
CA LEU A 59 -11.33 4.95 -2.98
C LEU A 59 -12.74 5.36 -3.40
N LYS A 60 -13.58 4.35 -3.70
CA LYS A 60 -14.95 4.51 -4.15
C LYS A 60 -15.91 3.72 -3.24
N PRO A 61 -17.15 4.19 -3.00
CA PRO A 61 -18.16 3.41 -2.29
C PRO A 61 -18.57 2.18 -3.10
N ILE A 62 -19.16 1.18 -2.44
CA ILE A 62 -19.75 0.01 -3.11
C ILE A 62 -21.26 0.18 -3.17
N GLY A 63 -21.86 -0.18 -4.31
CA GLY A 63 -23.31 -0.22 -4.50
C GLY A 63 -23.92 1.07 -5.03
N SER A 64 -23.73 2.21 -4.35
CA SER A 64 -24.32 3.49 -4.78
C SER A 64 -23.38 4.67 -4.61
N ASN A 65 -23.57 5.70 -5.44
CA ASN A 65 -22.80 6.94 -5.39
C ASN A 65 -23.05 7.65 -4.05
N VAL A 66 -22.00 8.28 -3.51
CA VAL A 66 -22.09 9.04 -2.25
C VAL A 66 -21.76 10.50 -2.53
N THR A 67 -22.67 11.39 -2.15
CA THR A 67 -22.44 12.84 -2.11
C THR A 67 -22.22 13.28 -0.67
N THR A 68 -21.12 13.97 -0.41
CA THR A 68 -20.77 14.42 0.94
C THR A 68 -20.12 15.80 0.92
N LYS A 69 -20.13 16.49 2.08
CA LYS A 69 -19.39 17.72 2.27
C LYS A 69 -17.90 17.43 2.27
N ASN A 70 -17.15 18.26 1.57
CA ASN A 70 -15.70 18.20 1.45
C ASN A 70 -15.09 19.55 1.83
N LEU A 71 -13.88 19.51 2.39
CA LEU A 71 -13.07 20.70 2.57
C LEU A 71 -12.12 20.81 1.38
N ASN A 72 -12.38 21.77 0.50
CA ASN A 72 -11.46 22.09 -0.59
C ASN A 72 -10.27 22.87 -0.04
N THR A 73 -9.15 22.19 0.18
CA THR A 73 -7.97 22.79 0.83
C THR A 73 -7.30 23.89 -0.01
N SER A 74 -7.41 23.83 -1.33
CA SER A 74 -6.89 24.86 -2.25
C SER A 74 -7.70 26.15 -2.17
N LYS A 75 -9.04 26.04 -2.16
CA LYS A 75 -9.94 27.20 -2.10
C LYS A 75 -10.29 27.64 -0.67
N ARG A 76 -10.02 26.78 0.32
CA ARG A 76 -10.37 26.93 1.74
C ARG A 76 -11.87 27.15 1.97
N VAL A 77 -12.69 26.45 1.19
CA VAL A 77 -14.16 26.47 1.31
C VAL A 77 -14.69 25.07 1.52
N ILE A 78 -15.87 24.98 2.13
CA ILE A 78 -16.64 23.75 2.16
C ILE A 78 -17.43 23.66 0.86
N ASP A 79 -17.22 22.60 0.10
CA ASP A 79 -17.99 22.23 -1.08
C ASP A 79 -18.63 20.84 -0.91
N GLU A 80 -19.37 20.39 -1.93
CA GLU A 80 -19.88 19.02 -2.00
C GLU A 80 -19.13 18.26 -3.09
N ILE A 81 -18.82 17.00 -2.82
CA ILE A 81 -18.23 16.07 -3.79
C ILE A 81 -19.10 14.83 -3.90
N THR A 82 -19.30 14.36 -5.12
CA THR A 82 -19.93 13.06 -5.41
C THR A 82 -18.85 12.08 -5.83
N VAL A 83 -18.78 10.94 -5.13
CA VAL A 83 -17.91 9.82 -5.50
C VAL A 83 -18.79 8.71 -6.07
N GLU A 84 -18.47 8.29 -7.28
CA GLU A 84 -19.19 7.21 -7.96
C GLU A 84 -18.88 5.86 -7.35
N ALA A 85 -19.86 4.94 -7.39
CA ALA A 85 -19.67 3.57 -6.94
C ALA A 85 -18.57 2.86 -7.75
N ALA A 86 -17.81 2.01 -7.06
CA ALA A 86 -16.82 1.14 -7.68
C ALA A 86 -17.50 0.07 -8.53
N ASN A 87 -16.91 -0.26 -9.68
CA ASN A 87 -17.26 -1.47 -10.42
C ASN A 87 -16.55 -2.71 -9.84
N GLU A 88 -16.88 -3.91 -10.33
CA GLU A 88 -16.33 -5.18 -9.81
C GLU A 88 -14.80 -5.26 -9.95
N ASP A 89 -14.24 -4.78 -11.07
CA ASP A 89 -12.80 -4.77 -11.30
C ASP A 89 -12.07 -3.82 -10.34
N GLU A 90 -12.62 -2.64 -10.08
CA GLU A 90 -12.08 -1.65 -9.14
C GLU A 90 -12.06 -2.21 -7.70
N ILE A 91 -13.09 -2.97 -7.32
CA ILE A 91 -13.15 -3.66 -6.02
C ILE A 91 -12.06 -4.74 -5.97
N ALA A 92 -12.00 -5.63 -6.96
CA ALA A 92 -11.02 -6.71 -7.02
C ALA A 92 -9.58 -6.19 -7.01
N ASN A 93 -9.29 -5.15 -7.81
CA ASN A 93 -7.97 -4.52 -7.86
C ASN A 93 -7.60 -3.86 -6.53
N THR A 94 -8.56 -3.22 -5.85
CA THR A 94 -8.32 -2.63 -4.53
C THR A 94 -7.99 -3.70 -3.50
N VAL A 95 -8.66 -4.86 -3.54
CA VAL A 95 -8.31 -6.01 -2.70
C VAL A 95 -6.92 -6.56 -3.06
N LYS A 96 -6.55 -6.60 -4.35
CA LYS A 96 -5.21 -7.02 -4.77
C LYS A 96 -4.09 -6.11 -4.25
N VAL A 97 -4.34 -4.80 -4.14
CA VAL A 97 -3.34 -3.82 -3.70
C VAL A 97 -3.28 -3.69 -2.17
N MET A 98 -4.44 -3.54 -1.52
CA MET A 98 -4.56 -3.18 -0.09
C MET A 98 -5.10 -4.31 0.78
N GLY A 99 -5.36 -5.48 0.21
CA GLY A 99 -5.66 -6.70 0.95
C GLY A 99 -4.40 -7.31 1.59
N GLY A 100 -4.53 -8.52 2.12
CA GLY A 100 -3.45 -9.23 2.83
C GLY A 100 -2.75 -10.32 2.01
N GLU A 101 -2.72 -10.22 0.69
CA GLU A 101 -2.13 -11.26 -0.17
C GLU A 101 -0.60 -11.13 -0.31
N ASP A 102 -0.05 -9.93 -0.21
CA ASP A 102 1.41 -9.75 -0.18
C ASP A 102 2.03 -10.18 1.16
#